data_AF-A0A916WAH9-F1
#
_entry.id   AF-A0A916WAH9-F1
#
_cell.length_a   1.000
_cell.length_b   1.000
_cell.length_c   1.000
_cell.angle_alpha   90.00
_cell.angle_beta   90.00
_cell.angle_gamma   90.00
#
_symmetry.space_group_name_H-M   'P 1'
#
loop_
_entity.id
_entity.type
_entity.pdbx_description
1 polymer ?
#
loop_
_entity_poly.entity_id
_entity_poly.type
_entity_poly.pdbx_seq_one_letter_code
_entity_poly.pdbx_strand_id
1 'polypeptide(L)' 'MVESVRVYLNPPTGREVHIEFTDGTALAIEIDIAASVSGRYYRTNQGDIEVIQERRDPASEPSGT' A
#
# COMPACT_ATOMS: atom_id res chain seq x y z
N MET A 1 -2.61 11.44 13.80
CA MET A 1 -1.44 11.53 12.89
C MET A 1 -1.05 10.11 12.51
N VAL A 2 -0.56 9.85 11.29
CA VAL A 2 -0.11 8.49 10.91
C VAL A 2 1.24 8.21 11.55
N GLU A 3 1.34 7.07 12.22
CA GLU A 3 2.58 6.58 12.84
C GLU A 3 3.31 5.60 11.90
N SER A 4 2.57 4.63 11.35
CA SER A 4 3.16 3.63 10.47
C SER A 4 2.20 3.22 9.36
N VAL A 5 2.76 2.84 8.21
CA VAL A 5 2.02 2.22 7.10
C VAL A 5 2.74 0.93 6.74
N ARG A 6 2.01 -0.18 6.73
CA ARG A 6 2.52 -1.51 6.37
C ARG A 6 1.64 -2.14 5.30
N VAL A 7 2.26 -2.86 4.38
CA VAL A 7 1.56 -3.58 3.32
C VAL A 7 1.83 -5.06 3.49
N TYR A 8 0.76 -5.84 3.65
CA TYR A 8 0.80 -7.28 3.78
C TYR A 8 0.33 -7.94 2.49
N LEU A 9 1.00 -9.02 2.11
CA LEU A 9 0.46 -9.98 1.16
C LEU A 9 -0.42 -10.94 1.98
N ASN A 10 -1.71 -11.01 1.66
CA ASN A 10 -2.66 -11.87 2.35
C ASN A 10 -3.30 -12.86 1.34
N PRO A 11 -2.58 -13.92 0.93
CA PRO A 11 -3.18 -14.95 0.08
C PRO A 11 -4.27 -15.72 0.84
N PRO A 12 -5.43 -16.04 0.24
CA PRO A 12 -5.80 -15.84 -1.15
C PRO A 12 -6.46 -14.50 -1.46
N THR A 13 -6.77 -13.66 -0.46
CA THR A 13 -7.66 -12.50 -0.57
C THR A 13 -7.04 -11.24 -1.18
N GLY A 14 -5.72 -11.22 -1.38
CA GLY A 14 -5.03 -10.14 -2.11
C GLY A 14 -3.96 -9.46 -1.26
N ARG A 15 -4.00 -8.13 -1.20
CA ARG A 15 -3.07 -7.32 -0.40
C ARG A 15 -3.86 -6.51 0.62
N GLU A 16 -3.23 -6.18 1.73
CA GLU A 16 -3.86 -5.37 2.76
C GLU A 16 -2.92 -4.25 3.19
N VAL A 17 -3.44 -3.01 3.26
CA VAL A 17 -2.70 -1.85 3.75
C VAL A 17 -3.17 -1.54 5.15
N HIS A 18 -2.25 -1.59 6.11
CA HIS A 18 -2.48 -1.22 7.50
C HIS A 18 -1.88 0.14 7.78
N ILE A 19 -2.67 1.02 8.38
CA ILE A 19 -2.28 2.36 8.80
C ILE A 19 -2.49 2.43 10.31
N GLU A 20 -1.40 2.58 11.06
CA GLU A 20 -1.42 2.80 12.50
C GLU A 20 -1.36 4.31 12.77
N PHE A 21 -2.21 4.80 13.68
CA PHE A 21 -2.26 6.20 14.08
C PHE A 21 -1.67 6.38 15.47
N THR A 22 -1.10 7.57 15.70
CA THR A 22 -0.46 7.95 16.96
C THR A 22 -1.40 7.98 18.17
N ASP A 23 -2.72 7.92 17.97
CA ASP A 23 -3.72 7.85 19.03
C ASP A 23 -4.05 6.39 19.44
N GLY A 24 -3.35 5.41 18.88
CA GLY A 24 -3.53 3.99 19.13
C GLY A 24 -4.63 3.33 18.29
N THR A 25 -5.30 4.07 17.40
CA THR A 25 -6.25 3.50 16.43
C THR A 25 -5.54 2.97 15.20
N ALA A 26 -6.21 2.10 14.43
CA ALA A 26 -5.69 1.55 13.18
C ALA A 26 -6.78 1.42 12.11
N LEU A 27 -6.39 1.54 10.85
CA LEU A 27 -7.23 1.32 9.67
C LEU A 27 -6.59 0.25 8.78
N ALA A 28 -7.37 -0.75 8.38
CA ALA A 28 -6.99 -1.74 7.38
C ALA A 28 -7.79 -1.53 6.09
N ILE A 29 -7.10 -1.61 4.94
CA ILE A 29 -7.69 -1.49 3.60
C ILE A 29 -7.36 -2.76 2.84
N GLU A 30 -8.37 -3.60 2.60
CA GLU A 30 -8.27 -4.77 1.74
C GLU A 30 -8.26 -4.35 0.27
N ILE A 31 -7.31 -4.88 -0.49
CA ILE A 31 -7.15 -4.66 -1.92
C ILE A 31 -7.35 -6.00 -2.62
N ASP A 32 -8.43 -6.07 -3.40
CA ASP A 32 -8.79 -7.22 -4.19
C ASP A 32 -7.68 -7.60 -5.19
N ILE A 33 -7.52 -8.90 -5.42
CA ILE A 33 -6.42 -9.57 -6.15
C ILE A 33 -6.31 -9.06 -7.60
N ALA A 34 -7.42 -8.60 -8.17
CA ALA A 34 -7.50 -8.07 -9.52
C ALA A 34 -6.89 -6.66 -9.68
N ALA A 35 -6.58 -5.97 -8.58
CA ALA A 35 -6.07 -4.60 -8.62
C ALA A 35 -4.53 -4.55 -8.59
N SER A 36 -3.95 -3.82 -9.55
CA SER A 36 -2.53 -3.44 -9.48
C SER A 36 -2.32 -2.43 -8.35
N VAL A 37 -1.30 -2.63 -7.52
CA VAL A 37 -0.96 -1.67 -6.46
C VAL A 37 0.29 -0.92 -6.86
N SER A 38 0.19 0.40 -6.92
CA SER A 38 1.34 1.30 -7.10
C SER A 38 1.54 2.14 -5.85
N GLY A 39 2.66 1.91 -5.15
CA GLY A 39 3.11 2.76 -4.04
C GLY A 39 4.22 3.69 -4.53
N ARG A 40 4.10 4.99 -4.23
CA ARG A 40 5.19 5.97 -4.42
C ARG A 40 5.65 6.47 -3.07
N TYR A 41 6.90 6.19 -2.73
CA TYR A 41 7.60 6.82 -1.61
C TYR A 41 8.23 8.11 -2.11
N TYR A 42 7.69 9.23 -1.66
CA TYR A 42 8.18 10.55 -2.01
C TYR A 42 8.42 11.39 -0.76
N ARG A 43 9.38 12.30 -0.85
CA ARG A 43 9.62 13.33 0.16
C ARG A 43 9.04 14.64 -0.35
N THR A 44 8.36 15.36 0.53
CA THR A 44 7.90 16.72 0.25
C THR A 44 8.86 17.72 0.90
N ASN A 45 9.46 18.61 0.11
CA ASN A 45 10.32 19.69 0.60
C ASN A 45 9.75 21.02 0.11
N GLN A 46 9.18 21.81 1.03
CA GLN A 46 8.67 23.17 0.75
C GLN A 46 7.66 23.26 -0.43
N GLY A 47 6.87 22.21 -0.66
CA GLY A 47 5.88 22.16 -1.74
C GLY A 47 6.34 21.38 -2.97
N ASP A 48 7.64 21.07 -3.08
CA ASP A 48 8.16 20.19 -4.12
C ASP A 48 8.05 18.72 -3.70
N ILE A 49 7.67 17.87 -4.65
CA ILE A 49 7.56 16.41 -4.47
C ILE A 49 8.74 15.74 -5.15
N GLU A 50 9.60 15.09 -4.37
CA GLU A 50 10.70 14.27 -4.86
C GLU A 50 10.33 12.79 -4.69
N VAL A 51 10.13 12.06 -5.80
CA VAL A 51 9.90 10.61 -5.74
C VAL A 51 11.23 9.91 -5.48
N ILE A 52 11.37 9.32 -4.31
CA ILE A 52 12.57 8.58 -3.89
C ILE A 52 12.50 7.15 -4.42
N GLN A 53 11.32 6.52 -4.34
CA GLN A 53 11.12 5.16 -4.80
C GLN A 53 9.69 4.95 -5.30
N GLU A 54 9.57 4.26 -6.42
CA GLU A 54 8.29 3.76 -6.92
C GLU A 54 8.31 2.23 -6.90
N ARG A 55 7.27 1.64 -6.30
CA ARG A 55 7.03 0.20 -6.35
C ARG A 55 5.70 -0.03 -7.04
N ARG A 56 5.75 -0.80 -8.13
CA ARG A 56 4.57 -1.34 -8.77
C ARG A 56 4.57 -2.83 -8.58
N ASP A 57 3.56 -3.30 -7.89
CA ASP A 57 3.30 -4.72 -7.78
C ASP A 57 2.09 -5.00 -8.70
N PRO A 58 2.31 -5.65 -9.87
CA PRO A 58 1.25 -5.87 -10.86
C PRO A 58 0.10 -6.68 -10.25
N ALA A 59 -1.07 -6.60 -10.90
CA ALA A 59 -2.20 -7.46 -10.57
C ALA A 59 -1.76 -8.93 -10.71
N SER A 60 -2.19 -9.77 -9.78
CA SER A 60 -1.96 -11.21 -9.94
C SER A 60 -2.85 -11.70 -11.06
N GLU A 61 -2.28 -12.34 -12.09
CA GLU A 61 -3.10 -13.00 -13.10
C GLU A 61 -3.94 -14.08 -12.41
N PRO A 62 -5.26 -14.15 -12.67
CA PRO A 62 -6.03 -15.31 -12.24
C PRO A 62 -5.40 -16.53 -12.90
N SER A 63 -4.95 -17.49 -12.08
CA SER A 63 -4.40 -18.75 -12.58
C SER A 63 -5.48 -19.44 -13.40
N GLY A 64 -5.36 -19.37 -14.72
CA GLY A 64 -6.32 -19.95 -15.65
C GLY A 64 -6.45 -21.45 -15.42
N THR A 65 -7.71 -21.92 -15.40
CA THR A 65 -8.10 -23.34 -15.43
C THR A 65 -8.56 -23.72 -16.83
#